data_AF-A0A818PRR6-F1
#
_entry.id   AF-A0A818PRR6-F1
#
_cell.length_a   1.000
_cell.length_b   1.000
_cell.length_c   1.000
_cell.angle_alpha   90.00
_cell.angle_beta   90.00
_cell.angle_gamma   90.00
#
_symmetry.space_group_name_H-M   'P 1'
#
loop_
_entity.id
_entity.type
_entity.pdbx_description
1 polymer ?
#
loop_
_entity_poly.entity_id
_entity_poly.type
_entity_poly.pdbx_seq_one_letter_code
_entity_poly.pdbx_strand_id
1 'polypeptide(L)' 'EVLLMAATQFKIVSSLDQGDLHMIQLEETTPPFPLLQPVPIVGSLPIQSNPPGEFER' A
#
# COMPACT_ATOMS: atom_id res chain seq x y z
N GLU A 1 -18.62 -0.72 -5.93
CA GLU A 1 -17.47 -0.32 -5.11
C GLU A 1 -16.21 -0.50 -5.94
N VAL A 2 -15.23 0.40 -5.81
CA VAL A 2 -13.95 0.33 -6.54
C VAL A 2 -12.83 0.43 -5.51
N LEU A 3 -11.91 -0.53 -5.55
CA LEU A 3 -10.73 -0.53 -4.70
C LEU A 3 -9.58 0.18 -5.42
N LEU A 4 -8.99 1.15 -4.74
CA LEU A 4 -7.79 1.83 -5.21
C LEU A 4 -6.56 1.12 -4.65
N MET A 5 -5.47 1.17 -5.41
CA MET A 5 -4.19 0.68 -4.93
C MET A 5 -3.67 1.57 -3.80
N ALA A 6 -2.87 0.99 -2.91
CA ALA A 6 -2.17 1.77 -1.91
C ALA A 6 -1.29 2.83 -2.59
N ALA A 7 -1.29 4.04 -2.03
CA ALA A 7 -0.53 5.18 -2.55
C ALA A 7 -0.92 5.67 -3.95
N THR A 8 -2.15 5.40 -4.43
CA THR A 8 -2.72 6.12 -5.59
C THR A 8 -2.70 7.64 -5.32
N GLN A 9 -2.21 8.41 -6.29
CA GLN A 9 -2.07 9.87 -6.18
C GLN A 9 -3.17 10.56 -6.98
N PHE A 10 -3.69 11.66 -6.42
CA PHE A 10 -4.71 12.48 -7.03
C PHE A 10 -4.31 13.95 -7.04
N LYS A 11 -4.69 14.66 -8.10
CA LYS A 11 -4.64 16.10 -8.18
C LYS A 11 -6.02 16.68 -7.90
N ILE A 12 -6.06 17.75 -7.11
CA ILE A 12 -7.29 18.53 -6.91
C ILE A 12 -7.54 19.36 -8.17
N VAL A 13 -8.72 19.18 -8.77
CA VAL A 13 -9.14 19.90 -9.97
C VAL A 13 -10.04 21.08 -9.61
N SER A 14 -10.96 20.88 -8.67
CA SER A 14 -11.88 21.91 -8.20
C SER A 14 -12.33 21.63 -6.76
N SER A 15 -12.83 22.67 -6.10
CA SER A 15 -13.49 22.57 -4.80
C SER A 15 -14.78 23.38 -4.82
N LEU A 16 -15.78 22.91 -4.07
CA LEU A 16 -17.02 23.62 -3.82
C LEU A 16 -17.31 23.57 -2.32
N ASP A 17 -17.42 24.74 -1.72
CA ASP A 17 -17.78 24.92 -0.32
C ASP A 17 -19.15 25.61 -0.24
N GLN A 18 -20.16 24.93 0.33
CA GLN A 18 -21.51 25.44 0.46
C GLN A 18 -22.10 25.10 1.83
N GLY A 19 -21.96 26.03 2.78
CA GLY A 19 -22.37 25.81 4.16
C GLY A 19 -21.55 24.68 4.78
N ASP A 20 -22.23 23.60 5.18
CA ASP A 20 -21.62 22.40 5.77
C ASP A 20 -21.21 21.37 4.70
N LEU A 21 -21.43 21.65 3.42
CA LEU A 21 -21.04 20.78 2.32
C LEU A 21 -19.66 21.18 1.79
N HIS A 22 -18.71 20.24 1.85
CA HIS A 22 -17.39 20.34 1.26
C HIS A 22 -17.23 19.27 0.18
N MET A 23 -17.06 19.71 -1.07
CA MET A 23 -16.84 18.83 -2.21
C MET A 23 -15.50 19.11 -2.86
N ILE A 24 -14.75 18.05 -3.16
CA ILE A 24 -13.46 18.13 -3.84
C ILE A 24 -13.52 17.22 -5.07
N GLN A 25 -13.18 17.77 -6.23
CA GLN A 25 -13.00 16.99 -7.46
C GLN A 25 -11.53 16.57 -7.57
N LEU A 26 -11.32 15.27 -7.76
CA LEU A 26 -10.02 14.64 -7.85
C LEU A 26 -9.80 14.03 -9.25
N GLU A 27 -8.61 14.18 -9.79
CA GLU A 27 -8.14 13.50 -10.99
C GLU A 27 -6.97 12.58 -10.61
N GLU A 28 -7.03 11.31 -10.98
CA GLU A 28 -5.94 10.36 -10.72
C GLU A 28 -4.69 10.75 -11.53
N THR A 29 -3.53 10.70 -10.88
CA THR A 29 -2.25 11.06 -11.49
C THR A 29 -1.30 9.90 -11.51
N THR A 30 -0.44 9.85 -12.55
CA THR A 30 0.68 8.91 -12.58
C THR A 30 1.77 9.38 -11.62
N PRO A 31 2.16 8.56 -10.63
CA PRO A 31 3.19 8.95 -9.68
C PRO A 31 4.55 9.09 -10.39
N PRO A 32 5.41 10.03 -9.95
CA PRO A 32 6.72 10.29 -10.58
C PRO A 32 7.69 9.11 -10.42
N PHE A 33 7.45 8.23 -9.45
CA PHE A 33 8.19 7.00 -9.23
C PHE A 33 7.22 5.82 -9.22
N PRO A 34 7.62 4.65 -9.76
CA PRO A 34 6.78 3.46 -9.74
C PRO A 34 6.46 3.07 -8.30
N LEU A 35 5.18 2.82 -8.02
CA LEU A 35 4.75 2.34 -6.71
C LEU A 35 5.30 0.94 -6.47
N LEU A 36 5.65 0.66 -5.21
CA LEU A 36 6.06 -0.68 -4.79
C LEU A 36 4.93 -1.65 -5.13
N GLN A 37 5.26 -2.69 -5.90
CA GLN A 37 4.33 -3.75 -6.21
C GLN A 37 4.05 -4.55 -4.92
N PRO A 38 2.81 -5.00 -4.69
CA PRO A 38 2.51 -5.92 -3.61
C PRO A 38 3.44 -7.13 -3.71
N VAL A 39 4.18 -7.42 -2.64
CA VAL A 39 4.99 -8.64 -2.58
C VAL A 39 4.02 -9.80 -2.38
N PRO A 40 4.02 -10.83 -3.23
CA PRO A 40 3.22 -12.02 -2.98
C PRO A 40 3.63 -12.60 -1.64
N ILE A 41 2.67 -12.73 -0.70
CA ILE A 41 2.90 -13.53 0.50
C ILE A 41 2.97 -14.98 0.02
N VAL A 42 4.18 -15.45 -0.26
CA VAL A 42 4.43 -16.87 -0.53
C VAL A 42 4.21 -17.59 0.79
N GLY A 43 3.01 -18.15 0.97
CA GLY A 43 2.70 -19.03 2.06
C GLY A 43 3.69 -20.20 2.10
N SER A 44 4.27 -20.42 3.28
CA SER A 44 5.18 -21.50 3.69
C SER A 44 6.61 -21.46 3.13
N LEU A 45 7.45 -20.58 3.69
CA LEU A 45 8.84 -20.97 3.89
C LEU A 45 8.85 -22.12 4.93
N PRO A 46 9.43 -23.31 4.63
CA PRO A 46 9.59 -24.33 5.65
C PRO A 46 10.49 -23.76 6.75
N ILE A 47 10.02 -23.84 8.00
CA ILE A 47 10.83 -23.56 9.18
C ILE A 47 12.00 -24.55 9.12
N GLN A 48 13.19 -24.06 8.75
CA GLN A 48 14.41 -24.83 8.85
C GLN A 48 14.68 -25.00 10.35
N SER A 49 14.35 -26.19 10.88
CA SER A 49 14.70 -26.55 12.26
C SER A 49 16.21 -26.66 12.34
N ASN A 50 16.87 -25.67 12.95
CA ASN A 50 18.27 -25.81 13.31
C ASN A 50 18.42 -27.01 14.27
N PRO A 51 19.39 -27.91 14.07
CA PRO A 51 19.68 -28.95 15.05
C PRO A 51 20.12 -28.29 16.37
N PRO A 52 19.81 -28.89 17.52
CA PRO A 52 20.23 -28.35 18.80
C PRO A 52 21.77 -28.40 18.86
N GLY A 53 22.38 -27.21 18.93
CA GLY A 53 23.80 -27.08 19.18
C GLY A 53 24.16 -27.75 20.50
N GLU A 54 25.12 -28.67 20.42
CA GLU A 54 25.88 -29.14 21.57
C GLU A 54 26.55 -27.94 22.23
N PHE A 55 25.99 -27.48 23.35
CA PHE A 55 26.76 -26.71 24.32
C PHE A 55 27.65 -27.72 25.08
N GLU A 56 28.78 -28.09 24.47
CA GLU A 56 29.87 -28.71 25.20
C GLU A 56 30.72 -27.63 25.90
N ARG A 57 30.77 -27.79 27.24
CA ARG A 57 31.68 -27.25 28.26
C ARG A 57 31.33 -25.92 28.93
#